data_AF-A0A1Y4VAP4-F1
#
_entry.id   AF-A0A1Y4VAP4-F1
#
_cell.length_a   1.000
_cell.length_b   1.000
_cell.length_c   1.000
_cell.angle_alpha   90.00
_cell.angle_beta   90.00
_cell.angle_gamma   90.00
#
_symmetry.space_group_name_H-M   'P 1'
#
loop_
_entity.id
_entity.type
_entity.pdbx_description
1 polymer ?
#
loop_
_entity_poly.entity_id
_entity_poly.type
_entity_poly.pdbx_seq_one_letter_code
_entity_poly.pdbx_strand_id
1 'polypeptide(L)' 'MRVFLKLNQVMFSPALVQSVEKEYNTSCIITFENGRRLRVEESYPDVCRKIQESFTKASGSAEGKEGGDHGD' A
#
# COMPACT_ATOMS: atom_id res chain seq x y z
N MET A 1 -13.36 -5.47 2.37
CA MET A 1 -12.42 -5.20 3.48
C MET A 1 -11.57 -4.00 3.10
N ARG A 2 -11.45 -2.95 3.93
CA ARG A 2 -10.54 -1.83 3.65
C ARG A 2 -9.15 -2.18 4.18
N VAL A 3 -8.15 -2.18 3.30
CA VAL A 3 -6.75 -2.42 3.69
C VAL A 3 -6.19 -1.14 4.27
N PHE A 4 -5.63 -1.22 5.48
CA PHE A 4 -4.92 -0.12 6.11
C PHE A 4 -3.43 -0.43 6.09
N LEU A 5 -2.65 0.50 5.57
CA LEU A 5 -1.19 0.47 5.59
C LEU A 5 -0.70 1.36 6.72
N LYS A 6 0.24 0.83 7.49
CA LYS A 6 1.00 1.60 8.49
C LYS A 6 2.35 1.98 7.88
N LEU A 7 2.55 3.26 7.65
CA LEU A 7 3.87 3.84 7.35
C LEU A 7 4.31 4.68 8.54
N ASN A 8 5.49 4.37 9.07
CA ASN A 8 5.95 4.88 10.36
C ASN A 8 4.86 4.77 11.46
N GLN A 9 4.43 5.87 12.09
CA GLN A 9 3.37 5.92 13.11
C GLN A 9 1.99 6.28 12.55
N VAL A 10 1.84 6.37 11.23
CA VAL A 10 0.59 6.80 10.60
C VAL A 10 -0.07 5.63 9.88
N MET A 11 -1.37 5.46 10.14
CA MET A 11 -2.21 4.47 9.48
C MET A 11 -3.11 5.17 8.47
N PHE A 12 -3.11 4.71 7.23
CA PHE A 12 -3.99 5.23 6.18
C PHE A 12 -4.37 4.14 5.19
N SER A 13 -5.37 4.41 4.36
CA SER A 13 -5.79 3.50 3.28
C SER A 13 -4.98 3.79 2.02
N PRO A 14 -4.18 2.83 1.49
CA PRO A 14 -3.43 3.00 0.24
C PRO A 14 -4.32 3.39 -0.95
N ALA A 15 -5.57 2.92 -0.95
CA ALA A 15 -6.54 3.22 -2.01
C ALA A 15 -6.92 4.71 -2.11
N LEU A 16 -6.61 5.52 -1.09
CA LEU A 16 -6.85 6.97 -1.11
C LEU A 16 -5.61 7.76 -1.56
N VAL A 17 -4.49 7.09 -1.83
CA VAL A 17 -3.26 7.74 -2.27
C VAL A 17 -3.42 8.14 -3.73
N GLN A 18 -3.28 9.43 -4.00
CA GLN A 18 -3.28 10.00 -5.34
C GLN A 18 -1.86 10.02 -5.93
N SER A 19 -0.88 10.46 -5.14
CA SER A 19 0.51 10.50 -5.57
C SER A 19 1.49 10.37 -4.39
N VAL A 20 2.71 9.95 -4.71
CA VAL A 20 3.85 9.96 -3.80
C VAL A 20 4.96 10.76 -4.47
N GLU A 21 5.52 11.72 -3.76
CA GLU A 21 6.58 12.61 -4.24
C GLU A 21 7.83 12.41 -3.38
N LYS A 22 9.00 12.31 -4.02
CA LYS A 22 10.28 12.30 -3.31
C LYS A 22 10.56 13.70 -2.79
N GLU A 23 10.78 13.82 -1.48
CA GLU A 23 11.19 15.08 -0.85
C GLU A 23 12.71 15.06 -0.58
N TYR A 24 13.17 14.04 0.15
CA TYR A 24 14.59 13.75 0.39
C TYR A 24 14.90 12.27 0.17
N ASN A 25 16.14 11.83 0.40
CA ASN A 25 16.47 10.40 0.30
C ASN A 25 15.79 9.56 1.40
N THR A 26 15.48 10.17 2.55
CA THR A 26 14.91 9.53 3.74
C THR A 26 13.49 10.00 4.06
N SER A 27 12.85 10.76 3.18
CA SER A 27 11.46 11.17 3.33
C SER A 27 10.74 11.37 2.01
N CYS A 28 9.42 11.19 2.04
CA CYS A 28 8.53 11.44 0.92
C CYS A 28 7.23 12.10 1.37
N ILE A 29 6.53 12.72 0.42
CA ILE A 29 5.22 13.32 0.62
C ILE A 29 4.19 12.45 -0.08
N ILE A 30 3.17 12.03 0.66
CA ILE A 30 2.01 11.32 0.14
C ILE A 30 0.87 12.32 0.01
N THR A 31 0.31 12.45 -1.19
CA THR A 31 -0.89 13.25 -1.44
C THR A 31 -2.07 12.32 -1.60
N PHE A 32 -3.13 12.56 -0.84
CA PHE A 32 -4.38 11.82 -0.89
C PHE A 32 -5.38 12.49 -1.84
N GLU A 33 -6.36 11.73 -2.34
CA GLU A 33 -7.40 12.25 -3.26
C GLU A 33 -8.17 13.46 -2.71
N ASN A 34 -8.28 13.60 -1.38
CA ASN A 34 -8.93 14.73 -0.74
C ASN A 34 -8.01 15.97 -0.62
N GLY A 35 -6.83 15.97 -1.25
CA GLY A 35 -5.84 17.02 -1.20
C GLY A 35 -5.02 17.06 0.09
N ARG A 36 -5.29 16.19 1.07
CA ARG A 36 -4.47 16.07 2.28
C ARG A 36 -3.08 15.59 1.89
N ARG A 37 -2.06 16.18 2.51
CA ARG A 37 -0.66 15.79 2.34
C ARG A 37 -0.12 15.22 3.65
N LEU A 38 0.66 14.15 3.56
CA LEU A 38 1.33 13.52 4.68
C LEU A 38 2.80 13.37 4.34
N ARG A 39 3.65 13.93 5.19
CA ARG A 39 5.09 13.68 5.16
C ARG A 39 5.39 12.39 5.91
N VAL A 40 6.13 11.49 5.30
CA VAL A 40 6.58 10.25 5.90
C VAL A 40 8.11 10.25 5.91
N GLU A 41 8.69 10.01 7.09
CA GLU A 41 10.13 9.83 7.28
C GLU A 41 10.55 8.40 6.91
N GLU A 42 10.28 8.02 5.66
CA GLU A 42 10.73 6.77 5.06
C GLU A 42 11.22 7.05 3.63
N SER A 43 12.08 6.18 3.11
CA SER A 43 12.61 6.36 1.75
C SER A 43 11.49 6.24 0.72
N TYR A 44 11.53 7.10 -0.31
CA TYR A 44 10.59 7.04 -1.44
C TYR A 44 10.43 5.63 -2.05
N PRO A 45 11.50 4.89 -2.40
CA PRO A 45 11.34 3.56 -3.00
C PRO A 45 10.68 2.55 -2.04
N ASP A 46 10.95 2.63 -0.73
CA ASP A 46 10.31 1.75 0.26
C ASP A 46 8.81 2.03 0.38
N VAL A 47 8.42 3.30 0.40
CA VAL A 47 7.01 3.71 0.49
C VAL A 47 6.23 3.26 -0.74
N CYS A 48 6.78 3.47 -1.94
CA CYS A 48 6.14 3.02 -3.19
C CYS A 48 5.94 1.49 -3.20
N ARG A 49 6.97 0.73 -2.78
CA ARG A 49 6.90 -0.72 -2.69
C ARG A 49 5.80 -1.19 -1.73
N LYS A 50 5.76 -0.65 -0.51
CA LYS A 50 4.75 -1.01 0.51
C LYS A 50 3.31 -0.71 0.05
N ILE A 51 3.12 0.40 -0.64
CA ILE A 51 1.83 0.77 -1.23
C ILE A 51 1.43 -0.26 -2.30
N GLN A 52 2.33 -0.59 -3.22
CA GLN A 52 2.09 -1.58 -4.28
C GLN A 52 1.78 -2.98 -3.70
N GLU A 53 2.57 -3.44 -2.74
CA GLU A 53 2.36 -4.73 -2.07
C GLU A 53 0.99 -4.80 -1.37
N SER A 54 0.50 -3.68 -0.85
CA SER A 54 -0.82 -3.60 -0.21
C SER A 54 -1.95 -3.81 -1.22
N PHE A 55 -1.80 -3.31 -2.46
CA PHE A 55 -2.75 -3.57 -3.54
C PHE A 55 -2.67 -5.01 -4.02
N THR A 56 -1.48 -5.57 -4.19
CA THR A 56 -1.31 -6.96 -4.63
C THR A 56 -1.85 -7.95 -3.60
N LYS A 57 -1.66 -7.72 -2.29
CA LYS A 57 -2.26 -8.54 -1.23
C LYS A 57 -3.78 -8.42 -1.17
N ALA A 58 -4.34 -7.25 -1.46
CA ALA A 58 -5.78 -7.08 -1.55
C ALA A 58 -6.38 -7.89 -2.72
N SER A 59 -5.69 -7.92 -3.86
CA SER A 59 -6.10 -8.68 -5.05
C SER A 59 -5.80 -10.18 -4.95
N GLY A 60 -4.76 -10.57 -4.21
CA GLY A 60 -4.34 -11.96 -4.02
C GLY A 60 -5.22 -12.79 -3.08
N SER A 61 -6.25 -12.19 -2.49
CA SER A 61 -7.26 -12.92 -1.71
C SER A 61 -8.47 -13.36 -2.55
N ALA A 62 -8.36 -13.34 -3.89
CA ALA A 62 -9.32 -13.92 -4.83
C ALA A 62 -8.81 -15.22 -5.52
N GLU A 63 -7.62 -15.72 -5.16
CA GLU A 63 -7.19 -17.08 -5.53
C GLU A 63 -7.03 -17.93 -4.26
N GLY A 64 -8.17 -18.24 -3.65
CA GLY A 64 -8.28 -19.48 -2.90
C GLY A 64 -8.10 -20.62 -3.89
N LYS A 65 -6.93 -21.26 -3.87
CA LYS A 65 -6.66 -22.55 -4.47
C LYS A 65 -7.89 -23.47 -4.32
N GLU A 66 -8.59 -23.74 -5.40
CA GLU A 66 -9.41 -24.94 -5.49
C GLU A 66 -8.42 -26.10 -5.65
N GLY A 67 -8.05 -26.69 -4.51
CA GLY A 67 -7.21 -27.87 -4.46
C GLY A 67 -7.94 -29.00 -5.18
N GLY A 68 -7.42 -29.40 -6.33
CA GLY A 68 -7.73 -30.69 -6.90
C GLY A 68 -7.26 -31.77 -5.93
N ASP A 69 -8.22 -32.57 -5.45
CA ASP A 69 -8.03 -33.98 -5.10
C ASP A 69 -9.43 -34.61 -4.96
N HIS A 70 -9.85 -35.37 -5.97
CA HIS A 70 -10.81 -36.45 -5.77
C HIS A 70 -10.45 -37.54 -6.77
N GLY A 71 -9.78 -38.56 -6.25
CA GLY A 71 -9.58 -39.81 -6.97
C GLY A 71 -10.90 -40.56 -7.11
N ASP A 72 -11.07 -41.19 -8.27
CA ASP A 72 -11.63 -42.53 -8.44
C ASP A 72 -10.86 -43.22 -9.58
#